data_AF-A0A399SH27-F1
#
_entry.id   AF-A0A399SH27-F1
#
_cell.length_a   1.000
_cell.length_b   1.000
_cell.length_c   1.000
_cell.angle_alpha   90.00
_cell.angle_beta   90.00
_cell.angle_gamma   90.00
#
_symmetry.space_group_name_H-M   'P 1'
#
loop_
_entity.id
_entity.type
_entity.pdbx_description
1 polymer ?
#
loop_
_entity_poly.entity_id
_entity_poly.type
_entity_poly.pdbx_seq_one_letter_code
_entity_poly.pdbx_strand_id
1 'polypeptide(L)'
;MDKQRDFVLRTIEERGIKFVRLWFTDVTGTLKSVAIAPAEVEGAFAEGLGFDGSAIEGLTRSYEADMLAHPDPTTFQILPWRGEIDPTA
;
A
#
# COMPACT_ATOMS: atom_id res chain seq x y z
N MET A 1 8.26 4.20 16.19
CA MET A 1 7.81 3.74 14.85
C MET A 1 6.76 2.64 15.00
N ASP A 2 6.93 1.75 15.98
CA ASP A 2 6.02 0.60 16.20
C ASP A 2 4.59 0.99 16.59
N LYS A 3 4.41 2.00 17.47
CA LYS A 3 3.05 2.44 17.87
C LYS A 3 2.13 2.81 16.70
N GLN A 4 2.68 3.38 15.64
CA GLN A 4 1.88 3.76 14.47
C GLN A 4 1.54 2.54 13.61
N ARG A 5 2.47 1.59 13.47
CA ARG A 5 2.21 0.31 12.78
C ARG A 5 1.14 -0.49 13.49
N ASP A 6 1.25 -0.62 14.81
CA ASP A 6 0.26 -1.31 15.65
C ASP A 6 -1.12 -0.67 15.53
N PHE A 7 -1.17 0.66 15.51
CA PHE A 7 -2.42 1.39 15.29
C PHE A 7 -3.06 1.05 13.94
N VAL A 8 -2.26 0.98 12.86
CA VAL A 8 -2.75 0.63 11.51
C VAL A 8 -3.27 -0.80 11.49
N LEU A 9 -2.48 -1.78 11.95
CA LEU A 9 -2.87 -3.20 11.96
C LEU A 9 -4.14 -3.42 12.78
N ARG A 10 -4.22 -2.84 13.98
CA ARG A 10 -5.42 -2.91 14.83
C ARG A 10 -6.63 -2.27 14.15
N THR A 11 -6.46 -1.12 13.50
CA THR A 11 -7.56 -0.44 12.80
C THR A 11 -8.08 -1.25 11.63
N ILE A 12 -7.19 -1.92 10.89
CA ILE A 12 -7.54 -2.82 9.78
C ILE A 12 -8.42 -3.97 10.29
N GLU A 13 -8.04 -4.59 11.40
CA GLU A 13 -8.79 -5.69 12.03
C GLU A 13 -10.13 -5.21 12.60
N GLU A 14 -10.12 -4.19 13.47
CA GLU A 14 -11.31 -3.68 14.16
C GLU A 14 -12.41 -3.20 13.20
N ARG A 15 -12.02 -2.62 12.06
CA ARG A 15 -12.95 -2.10 11.06
C ARG A 15 -13.26 -3.09 9.94
N GLY A 16 -12.73 -4.31 10.00
CA GLY A 16 -12.98 -5.34 8.99
C GLY A 16 -12.55 -4.92 7.57
N ILE A 17 -11.45 -4.18 7.45
CA ILE A 17 -10.94 -3.69 6.16
C ILE A 17 -10.60 -4.90 5.27
N LYS A 18 -11.01 -4.87 4.00
CA LYS A 18 -10.87 -6.00 3.06
C LYS A 18 -9.68 -5.92 2.11
N PHE A 19 -9.16 -4.71 1.88
CA PHE A 19 -7.92 -4.49 1.13
C PHE A 19 -7.29 -3.19 1.61
N VAL A 20 -5.98 -3.09 1.43
CA VAL A 20 -5.21 -1.86 1.66
C VAL A 20 -4.58 -1.46 0.35
N ARG A 21 -4.60 -0.16 0.04
CA ARG A 21 -3.99 0.38 -1.18
C ARG A 21 -2.73 1.14 -0.82
N LEU A 22 -1.61 0.72 -1.38
CA LEU A 22 -0.36 1.46 -1.30
C LEU A 22 -0.32 2.42 -2.48
N TRP A 23 -0.20 3.71 -2.16
CA TRP A 23 -0.07 4.78 -3.14
C TRP A 23 1.37 5.24 -3.25
N PHE A 24 1.80 5.48 -4.47
CA PHE A 24 3.10 6.05 -4.80
C PHE A 24 3.00 6.82 -6.11
N THR A 25 3.97 7.67 -6.38
CA THR A 25 4.06 8.43 -7.63
C THR A 25 5.26 7.98 -8.43
N ASP A 26 5.12 7.96 -9.75
CA ASP A 26 6.28 7.83 -10.61
C ASP A 26 7.03 9.17 -10.76
N VAL A 27 8.11 9.17 -11.53
CA VAL A 27 8.98 10.35 -11.71
C VAL A 27 8.24 11.48 -12.43
N THR A 28 7.22 11.17 -13.22
CA THR A 28 6.40 12.16 -13.92
C THR A 28 5.29 12.74 -13.04
N GLY A 29 5.14 12.25 -11.81
CA GLY A 29 4.15 12.69 -10.83
C GLY A 29 2.80 11.99 -11.00
N THR A 30 2.71 10.95 -11.82
CA THR A 30 1.49 10.15 -11.99
C THR A 30 1.27 9.29 -10.76
N LEU A 31 0.07 9.38 -10.18
CA LEU A 31 -0.32 8.52 -9.06
C LEU A 31 -0.50 7.07 -9.55
N LYS A 32 0.22 6.15 -8.92
CA LYS A 32 0.13 4.71 -9.10
C LYS A 32 -0.32 4.07 -7.79
N SER A 33 -0.79 2.83 -7.88
CA SER A 33 -1.24 2.10 -6.69
C SER A 33 -1.21 0.60 -6.86
N VAL A 34 -0.96 -0.11 -5.77
CA VAL A 34 -1.16 -1.56 -5.66
C VAL A 34 -2.08 -1.86 -4.49
N ALA A 35 -2.98 -2.83 -4.67
CA ALA A 35 -3.89 -3.30 -3.63
C ALA A 35 -3.36 -4.62 -3.06
N ILE A 36 -3.35 -4.72 -1.73
CA ILE A 36 -2.93 -5.92 -1.01
C ILE A 36 -4.00 -6.36 -0.04
N ALA A 37 -3.99 -7.64 0.32
CA ALA A 37 -4.85 -8.17 1.36
C ALA A 37 -4.39 -7.66 2.74
N PRO A 38 -5.31 -7.52 3.71
CA PRO A 38 -4.98 -7.15 5.09
C PRO A 38 -3.87 -8.00 5.71
N ALA A 39 -3.86 -9.30 5.40
CA ALA A 39 -2.87 -10.25 5.91
C ALA A 39 -1.43 -9.98 5.41
N GLU A 40 -1.27 -9.26 4.30
CA GLU A 40 0.03 -8.95 3.71
C GLU A 40 0.63 -7.64 4.26
N VAL A 41 -0.17 -6.84 4.97
CA VAL A 41 0.23 -5.49 5.43
C VAL A 41 1.37 -5.55 6.45
N GLU A 42 1.33 -6.51 7.37
CA GLU A 42 2.38 -6.69 8.36
C GLU A 42 3.72 -7.05 7.70
N GLY A 43 3.70 -8.01 6.76
CA GLY A 43 4.86 -8.36 5.95
C GLY A 43 5.38 -7.18 5.13
N ALA A 44 4.48 -6.39 4.53
CA ALA A 44 4.86 -5.20 3.77
C ALA A 44 5.57 -4.14 4.64
N PHE A 45 5.21 -3.99 5.93
CA PHE A 45 5.94 -3.10 6.84
C PHE A 45 7.34 -3.60 7.21
N ALA A 46 7.55 -4.92 7.22
CA ALA A 46 8.82 -5.54 7.60
C ALA A 46 9.78 -5.69 6.42
N GLU A 47 9.32 -6.30 5.33
CA GLU A 47 10.14 -6.72 4.20
C GLU A 47 9.90 -5.87 2.94
N GLY A 48 8.82 -5.09 2.92
CA GLY A 48 8.37 -4.37 1.72
C GLY A 48 7.54 -5.27 0.80
N LEU A 49 6.75 -4.64 -0.07
CA LEU A 49 5.94 -5.34 -1.06
C LEU A 49 6.67 -5.33 -2.41
N GLY A 50 6.95 -6.51 -2.95
CA GLY A 50 7.49 -6.68 -4.30
C GLY A 50 6.50 -6.23 -5.38
N PHE A 51 6.95 -5.42 -6.34
CA PHE A 51 6.20 -5.08 -7.53
C PHE A 51 7.11 -4.83 -8.73
N ASP A 52 6.56 -4.96 -9.93
CA ASP A 52 7.31 -4.74 -11.18
C ASP A 52 7.62 -3.24 -11.37
N GLY A 53 8.91 -2.88 -11.26
CA GLY A 53 9.41 -1.53 -11.44
C GLY A 53 9.30 -0.99 -12.86
N SER A 54 8.96 -1.83 -13.84
CA SER A 54 8.64 -1.37 -15.20
C SER A 54 7.37 -0.52 -15.26
N ALA A 55 6.51 -0.61 -14.23
CA ALA A 55 5.30 0.19 -14.11
C ALA A 55 5.56 1.67 -13.72
N ILE A 56 6.80 2.03 -13.39
CA ILE A 56 7.21 3.38 -13.00
C ILE A 56 7.89 4.08 -14.18
N GLU A 57 7.18 5.05 -14.76
CA GLU A 57 7.72 5.85 -15.85
C GLU A 57 8.87 6.74 -15.36
N GLY A 58 9.96 6.76 -16.13
CA GLY A 58 11.13 7.60 -15.87
C GLY A 58 12.13 7.06 -14.85
N LEU A 59 11.84 5.94 -14.17
CA LEU A 59 12.75 5.34 -13.17
C LEU A 59 13.57 4.19 -13.75
N THR A 60 12.97 3.29 -14.54
CA THR A 60 13.66 2.10 -15.07
C THR A 60 13.76 2.15 -16.59
N ARG A 61 15.00 2.29 -17.11
CA ARG A 61 15.30 2.02 -18.51
C ARG A 61 15.88 0.61 -18.59
N SER A 62 15.03 -0.36 -18.91
CA SER A 62 15.44 -1.61 -19.56
C SER A 62 16.10 -2.73 -18.75
N TYR A 63 15.96 -2.79 -17.41
CA TYR A 63 16.32 -3.99 -16.66
C TYR A 63 15.18 -4.39 -15.73
N GLU A 64 14.95 -5.70 -15.63
CA GLU A 64 13.99 -6.41 -14.76
C GLU A 64 14.20 -6.00 -13.29
N ALA A 65 13.78 -4.81 -12.92
CA ALA A 65 13.97 -4.29 -11.58
C ALA A 65 12.70 -4.56 -10.80
N ASP A 66 12.63 -5.75 -10.21
CA ASP A 66 11.74 -5.98 -9.06
C ASP A 66 12.02 -4.89 -8.03
N MET A 67 10.97 -4.19 -7.60
CA MET A 67 11.04 -3.10 -6.64
C MET A 67 10.30 -3.45 -5.37
N LEU A 68 10.73 -2.85 -4.26
CA LEU A 68 10.05 -2.99 -2.97
C LEU A 68 9.35 -1.68 -2.61
N ALA A 69 8.04 -1.74 -2.40
CA ALA A 69 7.25 -0.68 -1.81
C ALA A 69 7.20 -0.86 -0.30
N HIS A 70 7.79 0.07 0.45
CA HIS A 70 7.68 0.11 1.91
C HIS A 70 6.55 1.07 2.32
N PRO A 71 5.46 0.59 2.95
CA PRO A 71 4.38 1.44 3.41
C PRO A 71 4.84 2.35 4.55
N ASP A 72 4.47 3.63 4.49
CA ASP A 72 4.65 4.57 5.60
C ASP A 72 3.38 4.59 6.48
N PRO A 73 3.43 4.07 7.72
CA PRO A 73 2.27 3.97 8.60
C PRO A 73 1.72 5.35 9.03
N THR A 74 2.49 6.43 8.89
CA THR A 74 2.05 7.80 9.20
C THR A 74 1.09 8.36 8.15
N THR A 75 1.09 7.79 6.94
CA THR A 75 0.22 8.20 5.82
C THR A 75 -1.11 7.44 5.76
N PHE A 76 -1.34 6.52 6.69
CA PHE A 76 -2.55 5.70 6.72
C PHE A 76 -3.81 6.56 6.85
N GLN A 77 -4.77 6.35 5.96
CA GLN A 77 -6.07 7.01 5.95
C GLN A 77 -7.15 6.01 5.54
N ILE A 78 -8.33 6.14 6.15
CA ILE A 78 -9.53 5.41 5.73
C ILE A 78 -10.28 6.26 4.73
N LEU A 79 -10.53 5.71 3.54
CA LEU A 79 -11.20 6.43 2.47
C LEU A 79 -12.71 6.48 2.73
N PRO A 80 -13.32 7.68 2.84
CA PRO A 80 -14.71 7.83 3.29
C PRO A 80 -15.76 7.41 2.25
N TRP A 81 -15.37 7.18 0.99
CA TRP A 81 -16.31 7.04 -0.12
C TRP A 81 -16.67 5.60 -0.53
N ARG A 82 -16.21 4.58 0.22
CA ARG A 82 -16.61 3.17 -0.02
C ARG A 82 -17.77 2.67 0.86
N GLY A 83 -18.41 3.56 1.61
CA GLY A 83 -19.66 3.28 2.35
C GLY A 83 -19.54 2.18 3.41
N GLU A 84 -20.63 1.98 4.17
CA GLU A 84 -20.76 0.90 5.17
C GLU A 84 -21.19 -0.44 4.55
N ILE A 85 -21.51 -0.45 3.25
CA ILE A 85 -22.31 -1.50 2.62
C ILE A 85 -21.44 -2.58 1.98
N ASP A 86 -20.24 -2.24 1.53
CA ASP A 86 -19.25 -3.24 1.12
C ASP A 86 -17.89 -2.54 1.05
N PRO A 87 -16.92 -2.83 1.94
CA PRO A 87 -15.58 -2.23 1.83
C PRO A 87 -14.95 -2.54 0.47
N THR A 88 -15.42 -3.61 -0.18
CA THR A 88 -15.04 -4.25 -1.45
C THR A 88 -15.56 -3.53 -2.68
N ALA A 89 -14.68 -2.83 -3.39
CA ALA A 89 -14.79 -2.52 -4.81
C ALA A 89 -13.40 -2.19 -5.36
#